data_AF-A0A1H1RW51-F1
#
_entry.id   AF-A0A1H1RW51-F1
#
_cell.length_a   1.000
_cell.length_b   1.000
_cell.length_c   1.000
_cell.angle_alpha   90.00
_cell.angle_beta   90.00
_cell.angle_gamma   90.00
#
_symmetry.space_group_name_H-M   'P 1'
#
loop_
_entity.id
_entity.type
_entity.pdbx_description
1 polymer ?
#
loop_
_entity_poly.entity_id
_entity_poly.type
_entity_poly.pdbx_seq_one_letter_code
_entity_poly.pdbx_strand_id
1 'polypeptide(L)'
;MLFCPALGPALGPSPTVTRPLRELLKTRKIADKERPAVDAADLPEFAGKICQRHSASFDEADMRRHQQAFDYGTPEWDAIHTHARNSIESLNAQIKAGGTEDIQSANRRRVRGMGAAQIIVTILLTNFNLRKIAAFLSDKIKEDMRAAAGQPAKPRLIPRRDCEFRNPCTDT
;
A
#
# COMPACT_ATOMS: atom_id res chain seq x y z
N MET A 1 3.90 11.87 18.10
CA MET A 1 2.77 10.96 17.79
C MET A 1 1.51 11.80 17.66
N LEU A 2 1.02 12.00 16.43
CA LEU A 2 -0.23 12.71 16.15
C LEU A 2 -1.36 11.68 16.13
N PHE A 3 -2.02 11.45 17.27
CA PHE A 3 -3.23 10.62 17.32
C PHE A 3 -4.43 11.51 17.65
N CYS A 4 -4.96 12.18 16.63
CA CYS A 4 -6.38 12.49 16.56
C CYS A 4 -6.90 11.63 15.42
N PRO A 5 -7.57 10.49 15.66
CA PRO A 5 -8.13 9.73 14.56
C PRO A 5 -9.23 10.61 13.93
N ALA A 6 -8.90 11.20 12.78
CA ALA A 6 -9.85 11.98 11.97
C ALA A 6 -11.02 11.11 11.48
N LEU A 7 -10.89 9.78 11.58
CA LEU A 7 -11.95 8.77 11.52
C LEU A 7 -11.92 7.94 12.82
N GLY A 8 -12.46 8.49 13.90
CA GLY A 8 -12.73 7.71 15.12
C GLY A 8 -14.15 7.12 15.08
N PRO A 9 -14.46 6.09 15.90
CA PRO A 9 -15.80 5.50 16.00
C PRO A 9 -16.91 6.47 16.46
N ALA A 10 -16.52 7.70 16.86
CA ALA A 10 -17.41 8.80 17.21
C ALA A 10 -17.78 9.72 16.03
N LEU A 11 -17.26 9.45 14.82
CA LEU A 11 -17.45 10.28 13.63
C LEU A 11 -18.25 9.54 12.55
N GLY A 12 -19.26 10.22 11.99
CA GLY A 12 -20.07 9.71 10.89
C GLY A 12 -21.57 9.65 11.18
N PRO A 13 -22.40 9.17 10.23
CA PRO A 13 -23.85 9.06 10.39
C PRO A 13 -24.29 8.01 11.42
N SER A 14 -23.37 7.14 11.85
CA SER A 14 -23.60 6.08 12.84
C SER A 14 -22.44 6.01 13.85
N PRO A 15 -22.33 6.98 14.77
CA PRO A 15 -21.31 6.94 15.81
C PRO A 15 -21.62 5.82 16.81
N THR A 16 -20.58 5.08 17.22
CA THR A 16 -20.68 3.96 18.17
C THR A 16 -20.38 4.41 19.61
N VAL A 17 -19.61 5.49 19.77
CA VAL A 17 -19.13 5.98 21.07
C VAL A 17 -19.31 7.49 21.15
N THR A 18 -19.63 8.01 22.34
CA THR A 18 -19.68 9.44 22.66
C THR A 18 -18.28 9.91 23.09
N ARG A 19 -17.69 10.89 22.37
CA ARG A 19 -16.38 11.46 22.69
C ARG A 19 -16.52 12.88 23.24
N PRO A 20 -15.90 13.24 24.37
CA PRO A 20 -15.97 14.60 24.92
C PRO A 20 -15.34 15.69 24.04
N LEU A 21 -14.33 15.35 23.24
CA LEU A 21 -13.57 16.30 22.43
C LEU A 21 -14.25 16.71 21.11
N ARG A 22 -15.41 16.14 20.75
CA ARG A 22 -16.11 16.50 19.51
C ARG A 22 -17.61 16.36 19.66
N GLU A 23 -18.34 17.37 19.22
CA GLU A 23 -19.80 17.34 19.20
C GLU A 23 -20.31 16.31 18.18
N LEU A 24 -21.29 15.50 18.59
CA LEU A 24 -21.99 14.57 17.72
C LEU A 24 -22.94 15.33 16.78
N LEU A 25 -23.13 14.80 15.57
CA LEU A 25 -24.12 15.32 14.64
C LEU A 25 -25.53 15.16 15.26
N LYS A 26 -26.26 16.28 15.40
CA LYS A 26 -27.63 16.32 15.95
C LYS A 26 -28.67 15.82 14.94
N THR A 27 -28.48 14.62 14.41
CA THR A 27 -29.50 13.96 13.59
C THR A 27 -30.42 13.13 14.47
N ARG A 28 -31.70 12.98 14.10
CA ARG A 28 -32.71 12.23 14.86
C ARG A 28 -32.25 10.82 15.24
N LYS A 29 -31.56 10.12 14.34
CA LYS A 29 -31.00 8.78 14.57
C LYS A 29 -29.88 8.74 15.62
N ILE A 30 -29.22 9.87 15.86
CA ILE A 30 -28.08 9.97 16.76
C ILE A 30 -28.52 10.42 18.16
N ALA A 31 -29.48 11.35 18.26
CA ALA A 31 -29.98 11.88 19.52
C ALA A 31 -30.72 10.84 20.38
N ASP A 32 -31.45 9.92 19.75
CA ASP A 32 -32.33 8.96 20.45
C ASP A 32 -31.60 7.73 21.03
N LYS A 33 -30.26 7.65 20.93
CA LYS A 33 -29.48 6.48 21.40
C LYS A 33 -28.42 6.87 22.42
N GLU A 34 -28.56 6.34 23.62
CA GLU A 34 -27.51 6.37 24.65
C GLU A 34 -26.34 5.49 24.21
N ARG A 35 -25.11 6.00 24.39
CA ARG A 35 -23.88 5.35 23.93
C ARG A 35 -22.87 5.33 25.07
N PRO A 36 -22.01 4.30 25.12
CA PRO A 36 -20.87 4.29 26.03
C PRO A 36 -20.03 5.54 25.79
N ALA A 37 -19.71 6.25 26.87
CA ALA A 37 -18.72 7.32 26.86
C ALA A 37 -17.31 6.72 26.91
N VAL A 38 -16.34 7.40 26.31
CA VAL A 38 -14.92 7.09 26.51
C VAL A 38 -14.55 7.39 27.97
N ASP A 39 -13.80 6.50 28.61
CA ASP A 39 -13.27 6.72 29.97
C ASP A 39 -12.40 7.97 29.99
N ALA A 40 -12.49 8.76 31.07
CA ALA A 40 -11.69 9.95 31.26
C ALA A 40 -10.19 9.62 31.34
N ALA A 41 -9.83 8.43 31.82
CA ALA A 41 -8.43 7.96 31.87
C ALA A 41 -7.82 7.74 30.46
N ASP A 42 -8.65 7.47 29.45
CA ASP A 42 -8.22 7.26 28.07
C ASP A 42 -8.12 8.58 27.27
N LEU A 43 -8.49 9.70 27.87
CA LEU A 43 -8.39 11.01 27.23
C LEU A 43 -7.00 11.61 27.46
N PRO A 44 -6.39 12.20 26.41
CA PRO A 44 -5.14 12.91 26.58
C PRO A 44 -5.37 14.13 27.48
N GLU A 45 -4.42 14.38 28.39
CA GLU A 45 -4.43 15.55 29.28
C GLU A 45 -4.51 16.88 28.50
N PHE A 46 -3.91 16.93 27.32
CA PHE A 46 -4.03 18.06 26.40
C PHE A 46 -4.39 17.60 24.99
N ALA A 47 -5.50 18.13 24.45
CA ALA A 47 -5.89 17.87 23.07
C ALA A 47 -4.93 18.58 22.10
N GLY A 48 -4.37 17.83 21.15
CA GLY A 48 -3.55 18.43 20.09
C GLY A 48 -4.36 19.45 19.26
N LYS A 49 -3.69 20.50 18.76
CA LYS A 49 -4.31 21.59 17.98
C LYS A 49 -5.21 21.11 16.82
N ILE A 50 -4.88 19.95 16.23
CA ILE A 50 -5.66 19.34 15.16
C ILE A 50 -7.04 18.84 15.61
N CYS A 51 -7.20 18.44 16.88
CA CYS A 51 -8.48 18.01 17.43
C CYS A 51 -9.43 19.19 17.72
N GLN A 52 -8.89 20.41 17.80
CA GLN A 52 -9.67 21.63 18.09
C GLN A 52 -10.10 22.37 16.80
N ARG A 53 -9.55 22.00 15.65
CA ARG A 53 -9.80 22.67 14.37
C ARG A 53 -10.69 21.82 13.48
N HIS A 54 -11.60 22.46 12.75
CA HIS A 54 -12.47 21.79 11.78
C HIS A 54 -11.78 21.56 10.42
N SER A 55 -10.71 22.30 10.14
CA SER A 55 -9.90 22.17 8.94
C SER A 55 -8.41 22.24 9.29
N ALA A 56 -7.59 21.62 8.44
CA ALA A 56 -6.15 21.76 8.45
C ALA A 56 -5.72 22.16 7.04
N SER A 57 -4.90 23.22 6.94
CA SER A 57 -4.22 23.61 5.71
C SER A 57 -2.83 23.00 5.71
N PHE A 58 -2.44 22.38 4.60
CA PHE A 58 -1.10 21.85 4.39
C PHE A 58 -0.39 22.74 3.39
N ASP A 59 0.85 23.12 3.68
CA ASP A 59 1.70 23.82 2.71
C ASP A 59 2.31 22.80 1.75
N GLU A 60 2.32 23.12 0.46
CA GLU A 60 2.92 22.28 -0.58
C GLU A 60 4.43 22.10 -0.34
N ALA A 61 5.09 23.11 0.22
CA ALA A 61 6.51 23.04 0.56
C ALA A 61 6.81 21.93 1.59
N ASP A 62 5.91 21.73 2.56
CA ASP A 62 6.02 20.73 3.63
C ASP A 62 5.61 19.33 3.15
N MET A 63 4.80 19.24 2.10
CA MET A 63 4.29 17.98 1.53
C MET A 63 5.14 17.45 0.37
N ARG A 64 6.24 18.10 0.01
CA ARG A 64 7.11 17.68 -1.12
C ARG A 64 7.58 16.22 -1.05
N ARG A 65 7.78 15.66 0.14
CA ARG A 65 8.17 14.24 0.29
C ARG A 65 7.10 13.25 -0.16
N HIS A 66 5.84 13.69 -0.19
CA HIS A 66 4.69 12.87 -0.59
C HIS A 66 4.08 13.33 -1.92
N GLN A 67 4.77 14.23 -2.63
CA GLN A 67 4.31 14.74 -3.91
C GLN A 67 4.28 13.60 -4.93
N GLN A 68 3.11 13.41 -5.53
CA GLN A 68 2.95 12.52 -6.68
C GLN A 68 3.35 13.29 -7.94
N ALA A 69 3.84 12.58 -8.95
CA ALA A 69 4.24 13.21 -10.22
C ALA A 69 3.05 13.84 -10.96
N PHE A 70 1.84 13.34 -10.72
CA PHE A 70 0.59 13.84 -11.31
C PHE A 70 -0.44 14.08 -10.23
N ASP A 71 -1.31 15.06 -10.45
CA ASP A 71 -2.41 15.35 -9.55
C ASP A 71 -3.42 14.21 -9.53
N TYR A 72 -3.86 13.85 -8.33
CA TYR A 72 -4.79 12.74 -8.13
C TYR A 72 -6.09 12.95 -8.93
N GLY A 73 -6.52 11.92 -9.65
CA GLY A 73 -7.76 11.92 -10.43
C GLY A 73 -7.66 12.58 -11.81
N THR A 74 -6.48 13.06 -12.21
CA THR A 74 -6.23 13.42 -13.61
C THR A 74 -6.19 12.16 -14.49
N PRO A 75 -6.53 12.25 -15.79
CA PRO A 75 -6.48 11.10 -16.68
C PRO A 75 -5.05 10.54 -16.83
N GLU A 76 -4.03 11.40 -16.78
CA GLU A 76 -2.62 11.01 -16.79
C GLU A 76 -2.25 10.23 -15.51
N TRP A 77 -2.72 10.69 -14.34
CA TRP A 77 -2.56 9.98 -13.08
C TRP A 77 -3.21 8.59 -13.13
N ASP A 78 -4.43 8.49 -13.62
CA ASP A 78 -5.17 7.22 -13.64
C ASP A 78 -4.50 6.19 -14.56
N ALA A 79 -4.02 6.65 -15.72
CA ALA A 79 -3.30 5.81 -16.67
C ALA A 79 -2.00 5.23 -16.06
N ILE A 80 -1.20 6.07 -15.40
CA ILE A 80 0.06 5.66 -14.77
C ILE A 80 -0.20 4.82 -13.52
N HIS A 81 -1.13 5.26 -12.66
CA HIS A 81 -1.44 4.61 -11.40
C HIS A 81 -1.98 3.20 -11.64
N THR A 82 -2.92 3.03 -12.57
CA THR A 82 -3.53 1.74 -12.89
C THR A 82 -2.49 0.73 -13.37
N HIS A 83 -1.59 1.14 -14.28
CA HIS A 83 -0.54 0.25 -14.78
C HIS A 83 0.46 -0.14 -13.67
N ALA A 84 1.00 0.85 -12.96
CA ALA A 84 1.98 0.62 -11.89
C ALA A 84 1.38 -0.25 -10.77
N ARG A 85 0.12 0.00 -10.41
CA ARG A 85 -0.63 -0.79 -9.43
C ARG A 85 -0.77 -2.24 -9.89
N ASN A 86 -1.23 -2.47 -11.11
CA ASN A 86 -1.42 -3.82 -11.65
C ASN A 86 -0.11 -4.62 -11.68
N SER A 87 1.02 -3.95 -11.95
CA SER A 87 2.35 -4.57 -11.91
C SER A 87 2.74 -5.01 -10.49
N ILE A 88 2.53 -4.15 -9.50
CA ILE A 88 2.80 -4.46 -8.09
C ILE A 88 1.84 -5.55 -7.57
N GLU A 89 0.57 -5.50 -7.93
CA GLU A 89 -0.42 -6.52 -7.56
C GLU A 89 -0.06 -7.87 -8.17
N SER A 90 0.40 -7.91 -9.42
CA SER A 90 0.90 -9.13 -10.06
C SER A 90 2.14 -9.69 -9.36
N LEU A 91 3.08 -8.84 -8.96
CA LEU A 91 4.27 -9.26 -8.20
C LEU A 91 3.85 -9.84 -6.84
N ASN A 92 2.96 -9.14 -6.13
CA ASN A 92 2.45 -9.58 -4.84
C ASN A 92 1.70 -10.90 -4.95
N ALA A 93 0.94 -11.12 -6.03
CA ALA A 93 0.25 -12.38 -6.28
C ALA A 93 1.24 -13.55 -6.41
N GLN A 94 2.36 -13.35 -7.10
CA GLN A 94 3.41 -14.38 -7.24
C GLN A 94 4.02 -14.76 -5.90
N ILE A 95 4.33 -13.78 -5.05
CA ILE A 95 4.89 -14.03 -3.72
C ILE A 95 3.85 -14.73 -2.83
N LYS A 96 2.58 -14.28 -2.89
CA LYS A 96 1.51 -14.76 -2.01
C LYS A 96 1.09 -16.21 -2.28
N ALA A 97 0.79 -16.55 -3.52
CA ALA A 97 0.08 -17.81 -3.85
C ALA A 97 0.71 -18.60 -5.01
N GLY A 98 1.84 -18.15 -5.55
CA GLY A 98 2.29 -18.54 -6.88
C GLY A 98 3.42 -19.56 -6.97
N GLY A 99 3.90 -20.17 -5.88
CA GLY A 99 5.00 -21.13 -5.99
C GLY A 99 5.75 -21.51 -4.72
N THR A 100 7.08 -21.48 -4.79
CA THR A 100 7.99 -22.03 -3.77
C THR A 100 7.94 -21.26 -2.45
N GLU A 101 7.51 -20.00 -2.46
CA GLU A 101 7.49 -19.14 -1.29
C GLU A 101 6.14 -19.18 -0.56
N ASP A 102 5.02 -19.06 -1.31
CA ASP A 102 3.63 -19.28 -0.85
C ASP A 102 3.37 -18.82 0.60
N ILE A 103 3.70 -17.55 0.85
CA ILE A 103 3.56 -16.93 2.18
C ILE A 103 2.10 -16.81 2.62
N GLN A 104 1.13 -16.93 1.71
CA GLN A 104 -0.28 -16.91 2.07
C GLN A 104 -0.74 -18.24 2.68
N SER A 105 -0.07 -19.36 2.41
CA SER A 105 -0.44 -20.63 3.00
C SER A 105 -0.20 -20.67 4.52
N ALA A 106 -1.25 -20.99 5.27
CA ALA A 106 -1.17 -21.16 6.72
C ALA A 106 -0.21 -22.31 7.11
N ASN A 107 -0.08 -23.33 6.25
CA ASN A 107 0.84 -24.45 6.47
C ASN A 107 2.32 -24.03 6.46
N ARG A 108 2.67 -22.96 5.75
CA ARG A 108 4.04 -22.41 5.70
C ARG A 108 4.30 -21.38 6.79
N ARG A 109 3.25 -20.92 7.48
CA ARG A 109 3.28 -19.97 8.61
C ARG A 109 2.97 -20.64 9.95
N ARG A 110 3.38 -21.91 10.13
CA ARG A 110 3.09 -22.72 11.34
C ARG A 110 3.76 -22.20 12.61
N VAL A 111 4.72 -21.29 12.51
CA VAL A 111 5.46 -20.79 13.66
C VAL A 111 4.63 -19.75 14.40
N ARG A 112 4.52 -19.92 15.72
CA ARG A 112 3.84 -18.99 16.63
C ARG A 112 4.78 -17.87 17.05
N GLY A 113 4.26 -16.64 17.12
CA GLY A 113 4.99 -15.45 17.53
C GLY A 113 5.42 -14.56 16.36
N MET A 114 5.23 -13.24 16.51
CA MET A 114 5.49 -12.26 15.45
C MET A 114 6.96 -12.22 15.03
N GLY A 115 7.91 -12.35 15.96
CA GLY A 115 9.35 -12.29 15.66
C GLY A 115 9.81 -13.45 14.78
N ALA A 116 9.40 -14.68 15.10
CA ALA A 116 9.79 -15.84 14.31
C ALA A 116 9.09 -15.86 12.93
N ALA A 117 7.83 -15.41 12.86
CA ALA A 117 7.15 -15.21 11.58
C ALA A 117 7.86 -14.17 10.69
N GLN A 118 8.35 -13.07 11.27
CA GLN A 118 9.10 -12.04 10.55
C GLN A 118 10.37 -12.59 9.90
N ILE A 119 11.16 -13.38 10.63
CA ILE A 119 12.38 -14.00 10.11
C ILE A 119 12.07 -14.92 8.92
N ILE A 120 11.05 -15.78 9.04
CA ILE A 120 10.67 -16.71 7.99
C ILE A 120 10.20 -15.96 6.73
N VAL A 121 9.34 -14.96 6.89
CA VAL A 121 8.87 -14.13 5.76
C VAL A 121 10.05 -13.44 5.08
N THR A 122 11.03 -12.96 5.86
CA THR A 122 12.23 -12.29 5.32
C THR A 122 13.10 -13.24 4.50
N ILE A 123 13.29 -14.48 4.97
CA ILE A 123 14.04 -15.52 4.25
C ILE A 123 13.31 -15.90 2.95
N LEU A 124 11.98 -16.09 3.00
CA LEU A 124 11.18 -16.42 1.82
C LEU A 124 11.22 -15.30 0.78
N LEU A 125 11.12 -14.04 1.22
CA LEU A 125 11.22 -12.89 0.33
C LEU A 125 12.61 -12.76 -0.30
N THR A 126 13.67 -13.01 0.48
CA THR A 126 15.04 -13.04 -0.03
C THR A 126 15.21 -14.14 -1.08
N ASN A 127 14.67 -15.33 -0.85
CA ASN A 127 14.73 -16.43 -1.81
C ASN A 127 14.03 -16.07 -3.14
N PHE A 128 12.83 -15.47 -3.05
CA PHE A 128 12.11 -14.98 -4.22
C PHE A 128 12.95 -13.99 -5.03
N ASN A 129 13.55 -13.01 -4.35
CA ASN A 129 14.39 -12.01 -5.00
C ASN A 129 15.62 -12.64 -5.68
N LEU A 130 16.30 -13.57 -5.02
CA LEU A 130 17.44 -14.29 -5.61
C LEU A 130 17.03 -15.07 -6.86
N ARG A 131 15.88 -15.74 -6.83
CA ARG A 131 15.37 -16.48 -8.00
C ARG A 131 15.01 -15.55 -9.16
N LYS A 132 14.43 -14.38 -8.88
CA LYS A 132 14.13 -13.38 -9.90
C LYS A 132 15.39 -12.82 -10.55
N ILE A 133 16.41 -12.50 -9.75
CA ILE A 133 17.71 -12.03 -10.25
C ILE A 133 18.39 -13.12 -11.09
N ALA A 134 18.40 -14.37 -10.60
CA ALA A 134 18.99 -15.48 -11.33
C ALA A 134 18.28 -15.74 -12.66
N ALA A 135 16.94 -15.69 -12.68
CA ALA A 135 16.16 -15.81 -13.91
C ALA A 135 16.51 -14.69 -14.90
N PHE A 136 16.54 -13.43 -14.44
CA PHE A 136 16.91 -12.28 -15.25
C PHE A 136 18.32 -12.40 -15.85
N LEU A 137 19.31 -12.77 -15.03
CA LEU A 137 20.68 -13.00 -15.49
C LEU A 137 20.75 -14.14 -16.50
N SER A 138 20.03 -15.23 -16.26
CA SER A 138 19.98 -16.37 -17.19
C SER A 138 19.37 -15.99 -18.54
N ASP A 139 18.36 -15.12 -18.53
CA ASP A 139 17.71 -14.65 -19.75
C ASP A 139 18.62 -13.69 -20.50
N LYS A 140 19.38 -12.84 -19.80
CA LYS A 140 20.41 -11.98 -20.39
C LYS A 140 21.52 -12.79 -21.06
N ILE A 141 22.07 -13.77 -20.38
CA ILE A 141 23.11 -14.64 -20.95
C ILE A 141 22.61 -15.35 -22.21
N LYS A 142 21.35 -15.83 -22.22
CA LYS A 142 20.73 -16.44 -23.40
C LYS A 142 20.52 -15.44 -24.54
N GLU A 143 20.16 -14.19 -24.24
CA GLU A 143 20.08 -13.11 -25.23
C GLU A 143 21.45 -12.85 -25.87
N ASP A 144 22.51 -12.74 -25.06
CA ASP A 144 23.87 -12.47 -25.53
C ASP A 144 24.43 -13.63 -26.37
N MET A 145 24.22 -14.88 -25.94
CA MET A 145 24.63 -16.06 -26.71
C MET A 145 23.92 -16.14 -28.07
N ARG A 146 22.65 -15.75 -28.14
CA ARG A 146 21.91 -15.70 -29.42
C ARG A 146 22.42 -14.60 -30.34
N ALA A 147 22.70 -13.42 -29.78
CA ALA A 147 23.29 -12.31 -30.52
C ALA A 147 24.67 -12.70 -31.09
N ALA A 148 25.52 -13.36 -30.28
CA ALA A 148 26.80 -13.89 -30.73
C ALA A 148 26.67 -14.96 -31.82
N ALA A 149 25.62 -15.79 -31.77
CA ALA A 149 25.30 -16.79 -32.78
C ALA A 149 24.62 -16.21 -34.05
N GLY A 150 24.42 -14.89 -34.14
CA GLY A 150 23.74 -14.23 -35.25
C GLY A 150 22.25 -14.60 -35.37
N GLN A 151 21.66 -15.18 -34.32
CA GLN A 151 20.24 -15.54 -34.31
C GLN A 151 19.39 -14.31 -33.97
N PRO A 152 18.19 -14.16 -34.58
CA PRO A 152 17.31 -13.07 -34.25
C PRO A 152 16.93 -13.12 -32.76
N ALA A 153 16.85 -11.95 -32.13
CA ALA A 153 16.41 -11.84 -30.74
C ALA A 153 15.04 -12.51 -30.60
N LYS A 154 14.89 -13.40 -29.62
CA LYS A 154 13.57 -13.96 -29.32
C LYS A 154 12.68 -12.79 -28.89
N PRO A 155 11.50 -12.59 -29.52
CA PRO A 155 10.60 -11.55 -29.10
C PRO A 155 10.27 -11.78 -27.63
N ARG A 156 10.57 -10.79 -26.79
CA ARG A 156 10.11 -10.82 -25.41
C ARG A 156 8.58 -10.83 -25.49
N LEU A 157 7.97 -11.83 -24.86
CA LEU A 157 6.52 -11.85 -24.67
C LEU A 157 6.23 -10.77 -23.62
N ILE A 158 6.26 -9.53 -24.06
CA ILE A 158 5.85 -8.38 -23.26
C ILE A 158 4.32 -8.46 -23.24
N PRO A 159 3.69 -8.59 -22.07
CA PRO A 159 2.24 -8.50 -21.97
C PRO A 159 1.80 -7.19 -22.63
N ARG A 160 0.70 -7.21 -23.41
CA ARG A 160 0.23 -6.05 -24.19
C ARG A 160 0.23 -4.74 -23.38
N ARG A 161 -0.16 -4.82 -22.10
CA ARG A 161 -0.16 -3.70 -21.13
C ARG A 161 1.21 -3.01 -20.96
N ASP A 162 2.29 -3.77 -21.06
CA ASP A 162 3.67 -3.31 -20.83
C ASP A 162 4.30 -2.79 -22.13
N CYS A 163 3.70 -3.07 -23.30
CA CYS A 163 4.10 -2.47 -24.59
C CYS A 163 3.46 -1.10 -24.82
N GLU A 164 2.22 -0.92 -24.39
CA GLU A 164 1.42 0.28 -24.67
C GLU A 164 1.79 1.46 -23.76
N PHE A 165 2.52 1.21 -22.68
CA PHE A 165 2.74 2.19 -21.61
C PHE A 165 4.22 2.38 -21.30
N ARG A 166 4.88 3.27 -22.04
CA ARG A 166 6.22 3.79 -21.69
C ARG A 166 6.06 4.84 -20.59
N ASN A 167 6.70 4.68 -19.45
CA ASN A 167 6.59 5.63 -18.34
C ASN A 167 7.51 6.84 -18.57
N PRO A 168 6.98 8.06 -18.80
CA PRO A 168 7.81 9.25 -19.02
C PRO A 168 8.62 9.65 -17.78
N CYS A 169 8.18 9.27 -16.58
CA CYS A 169 8.78 9.67 -15.31
C CYS A 169 9.93 8.76 -14.87
N THR A 170 10.00 7.52 -15.39
CA THR A 170 11.05 6.55 -15.04
C THR A 170 11.84 6.04 -16.25
N ASP A 171 11.58 6.61 -17.43
CA ASP A 171 12.18 6.27 -18.73
C ASP A 171 12.32 4.74 -18.96
N THR A 172 11.29 4.02 -18.54
CA THR A 172 11.17 2.55 -18.57
C THR A 172 9.81 2.12 -19.11
#